data_AF-E8T2B9-F1
#
_entry.id   AF-E8T2B9-F1
#
_cell.length_a   1.000
_cell.length_b   1.000
_cell.length_c   1.000
_cell.angle_alpha   90.00
_cell.angle_beta   90.00
_cell.angle_gamma   90.00
#
_symmetry.space_group_name_H-M   'P 1'
#
loop_
_entity.id
_entity.type
_entity.pdbx_description
1 polymer ?
#
loop_
_entity_poly.entity_id
_entity_poly.type
_entity_poly.pdbx_seq_one_letter_code
_entity_poly.pdbx_strand_id
1 'polypeptide(L)'
;MELTVRPLADFFKPEEVGRHLQKFFAHIGGSSMVWDEKGELKFVDFVSPYCEVIYSKVPHRCEADRKERFEKALKIGRPFLHRCFAQKLNYVIPLVIEEKFFIGVGGG
;
A
#
# COMPACT_ATOMS: atom_id res chain seq x y z
N MET A 1 4.91 33.30 -3.94
CA MET A 1 5.34 32.19 -4.81
C MET A 1 4.39 31.04 -4.50
N GLU A 2 3.38 30.83 -5.34
CA GLU A 2 2.50 29.66 -5.20
C GLU A 2 3.31 28.43 -5.60
N LEU A 3 3.52 27.50 -4.67
CA LEU A 3 4.08 26.19 -4.98
C LEU A 3 3.01 25.44 -5.78
N THR A 4 3.20 25.35 -7.10
CA THR A 4 2.41 24.46 -7.94
C THR A 4 2.83 23.02 -7.58
N VAL A 5 2.02 22.36 -6.75
CA VAL A 5 2.26 20.98 -6.35
C VAL A 5 1.94 20.10 -7.56
N ARG A 6 2.96 19.66 -8.28
CA ARG A 6 2.76 18.77 -9.44
C ARG A 6 2.50 17.32 -8.99
N PRO A 7 1.75 16.53 -9.78
CA PRO A 7 1.50 15.14 -9.45
C PRO A 7 2.78 14.31 -9.27
N LEU A 8 2.94 13.50 -8.20
CA LEU A 8 4.10 12.61 -8.04
C LEU A 8 4.20 11.59 -9.19
N ALA A 9 3.08 11.20 -9.81
CA ALA A 9 3.06 10.35 -11.00
C ALA A 9 3.77 11.00 -12.21
N ASP A 10 3.90 12.33 -12.22
CA ASP A 10 4.67 13.06 -13.24
C ASP A 10 6.18 12.96 -12.99
N PHE A 11 6.60 12.52 -11.80
CA PHE A 11 8.00 12.38 -11.41
C PHE A 11 8.44 10.93 -11.20
N PHE A 12 7.53 10.06 -10.74
CA PHE A 12 7.81 8.68 -10.38
C PHE A 12 6.71 7.75 -10.88
N LYS A 13 7.12 6.68 -11.56
CA LYS A 13 6.24 5.56 -11.87
C LYS A 13 5.89 4.79 -10.59
N PRO A 14 4.72 4.13 -10.51
CA PRO A 14 4.34 3.33 -9.34
C PRO A 14 5.40 2.29 -8.92
N GLU A 15 6.13 1.73 -9.89
CA GLU A 15 7.21 0.78 -9.65
C GLU A 15 8.43 1.43 -8.99
N GLU A 16 8.72 2.69 -9.30
CA GLU A 16 9.81 3.44 -8.65
C GLU A 16 9.45 3.74 -7.19
N VAL A 17 8.20 4.15 -6.94
CA VAL A 17 7.66 4.30 -5.58
C VAL A 17 7.78 2.97 -4.82
N GLY A 18 7.39 1.86 -5.44
CA GLY A 18 7.50 0.52 -4.87
C GLY A 18 8.94 0.16 -4.48
N ARG A 19 9.91 0.39 -5.38
CA ARG A 19 11.34 0.18 -5.10
C ARG A 19 11.87 1.06 -3.98
N HIS A 20 11.37 2.29 -3.85
CA HIS A 20 11.72 3.16 -2.73
C HIS A 20 11.16 2.63 -1.41
N LEU A 21 9.88 2.24 -1.37
CA LEU A 21 9.26 1.64 -0.18
C LEU A 21 9.97 0.35 0.24
N GLN A 22 10.33 -0.50 -0.73
CA GLN A 22 11.08 -1.73 -0.47
C GLN A 22 12.36 -1.48 0.33
N LYS A 23 13.12 -0.41 0.01
CA LYS A 23 14.35 -0.07 0.76
C LYS A 23 14.09 0.23 2.24
N PHE A 24 12.91 0.73 2.58
CA PHE A 24 12.52 1.00 3.97
C PHE A 24 11.98 -0.24 4.68
N PHE A 25 11.20 -1.09 4.00
CA PHE A 25 10.51 -2.22 4.63
C PHE A 25 11.28 -3.54 4.59
N ALA A 26 12.18 -3.75 3.61
CA ALA A 26 12.92 -5.00 3.48
C ALA A 26 13.75 -5.32 4.72
N HIS A 27 14.36 -4.32 5.36
CA HIS A 27 15.18 -4.49 6.56
C HIS A 27 14.40 -4.97 7.79
N ILE A 28 13.08 -4.76 7.81
CA ILE A 28 12.20 -5.22 8.89
C ILE A 28 11.37 -6.45 8.47
N GLY A 29 11.69 -7.07 7.33
CA GLY A 29 10.96 -8.22 6.79
C GLY A 29 9.52 -7.88 6.39
N GLY A 30 9.22 -6.60 6.13
CA GLY A 30 7.91 -6.16 5.69
C GLY A 30 7.78 -6.26 4.18
N SER A 31 6.65 -6.77 3.69
CA SER A 31 6.30 -6.64 2.27
C SER A 31 5.93 -5.19 1.95
N SER A 32 6.26 -4.74 0.76
CA SER A 32 5.82 -3.49 0.12
C SER A 32 4.98 -3.76 -1.12
N MET A 33 3.84 -3.09 -1.18
CA MET A 33 2.91 -3.15 -2.30
C MET A 33 2.47 -1.73 -2.64
N VAL A 34 2.16 -1.51 -3.92
CA VAL A 34 1.65 -0.23 -4.42
C VAL A 34 0.43 -0.50 -5.28
N TRP A 35 -0.67 0.16 -4.95
CA TRP A 35 -1.91 0.19 -5.73
C TRP A 35 -2.11 1.58 -6.28
N ASP A 36 -2.75 1.69 -7.44
CA ASP A 36 -3.14 2.98 -8.04
C ASP A 36 -4.49 3.49 -7.51
N GLU A 37 -4.97 4.62 -8.05
CA GLU A 37 -6.23 5.24 -7.65
C GLU A 37 -7.46 4.38 -7.95
N LYS A 38 -7.34 3.41 -8.84
CA LYS A 38 -8.40 2.46 -9.20
C LYS A 38 -8.38 1.21 -8.33
N GLY A 39 -7.39 1.10 -7.42
CA GLY A 39 -7.17 -0.08 -6.60
C GLY A 39 -6.46 -1.22 -7.35
N GLU A 40 -5.88 -0.96 -8.52
CA GLU A 40 -5.10 -1.93 -9.27
C GLU A 40 -3.68 -2.03 -8.70
N LEU A 41 -3.20 -3.26 -8.46
CA LEU A 41 -1.84 -3.50 -8.00
C LEU A 41 -0.85 -3.17 -9.12
N LYS A 42 0.08 -2.25 -8.86
CA LYS A 42 1.14 -1.87 -9.80
C LYS A 42 2.52 -2.39 -9.38
N PHE A 43 2.72 -2.65 -8.10
CA PHE A 43 3.97 -3.19 -7.59
C PHE A 43 3.73 -4.09 -6.37
N VAL A 44 4.52 -5.15 -6.29
CA VAL A 44 4.66 -6.02 -5.12
C VAL A 44 6.12 -6.45 -5.06
N ASP A 45 6.75 -6.37 -3.88
CA ASP A 45 8.11 -6.85 -3.69
C ASP A 45 8.16 -8.36 -3.44
N PHE A 46 7.58 -8.82 -2.35
CA PHE A 46 7.43 -10.21 -1.96
C PHE A 46 6.18 -10.32 -1.10
N VAL A 47 5.47 -11.44 -1.23
CA VAL A 47 4.36 -11.78 -0.33
C VAL A 47 4.94 -12.71 0.72
N SER A 48 4.75 -12.41 2.01
CA SER A 48 5.21 -13.33 3.06
C SER A 48 4.53 -14.71 2.88
N PRO A 49 5.22 -15.84 3.09
CA PRO A 49 4.62 -17.18 2.96
C PRO A 49 3.35 -17.36 3.81
N TYR A 50 3.29 -16.72 4.97
CA TYR A 50 2.08 -16.70 5.79
C TYR A 50 0.90 -16.02 5.07
N CYS A 51 1.12 -14.88 4.41
CA CYS A 51 0.09 -14.23 3.62
C CYS A 51 -0.35 -15.08 2.42
N GLU A 52 0.56 -15.82 1.78
CA GLU A 52 0.21 -16.75 0.70
C GLU A 52 -0.71 -17.88 1.21
N VAL A 53 -0.37 -18.48 2.36
CA VAL A 53 -1.21 -19.51 3.00
C VAL A 53 -2.58 -18.98 3.41
N ILE A 54 -2.65 -17.75 3.93
CA ILE A 54 -3.91 -17.14 4.31
C ILE A 54 -4.75 -16.80 3.07
N TYR A 55 -4.14 -16.21 2.04
CA TYR A 55 -4.83 -15.84 0.80
C TYR A 55 -5.37 -17.07 0.05
N SER A 56 -4.65 -18.20 0.07
CA SER A 56 -5.14 -19.44 -0.55
C SER A 56 -6.34 -20.06 0.17
N LYS A 57 -6.47 -19.83 1.48
CA LYS A 57 -7.59 -20.34 2.30
C LYS A 57 -8.82 -19.43 2.29
N VAL A 58 -8.63 -18.11 2.35
CA VAL A 58 -9.72 -17.14 2.53
C VAL A 58 -9.51 -15.87 1.68
N PRO A 59 -9.44 -15.98 0.34
CA PRO A 59 -9.10 -14.86 -0.54
C PRO A 59 -10.12 -13.71 -0.43
N HIS A 60 -11.41 -14.02 -0.31
CA HIS A 60 -12.48 -13.04 -0.13
C HIS A 60 -12.30 -12.15 1.11
N ARG A 61 -11.75 -12.68 2.21
CA ARG A 61 -11.47 -11.88 3.42
C ARG A 61 -10.26 -10.97 3.23
N CYS A 62 -9.23 -11.44 2.53
CA CYS A 62 -8.07 -10.63 2.17
C CYS A 62 -8.46 -9.46 1.26
N GLU A 63 -9.34 -9.71 0.29
CA GLU A 63 -9.84 -8.68 -0.63
C GLU A 63 -10.75 -7.67 0.07
N ALA A 64 -11.62 -8.12 0.97
CA ALA A 64 -12.44 -7.24 1.79
C ALA A 64 -11.58 -6.34 2.69
N ASP A 65 -10.58 -6.90 3.38
CA ASP A 65 -9.64 -6.13 4.22
C ASP A 65 -8.84 -5.12 3.40
N ARG A 66 -8.38 -5.53 2.20
CA ARG A 66 -7.71 -4.62 1.27
C ARG A 66 -8.61 -3.47 0.86
N LYS A 67 -9.87 -3.74 0.50
CA LYS A 67 -10.84 -2.72 0.10
C LYS A 67 -11.13 -1.75 1.24
N GLU A 68 -11.39 -2.26 2.45
CA GLU A 68 -11.61 -1.43 3.64
C GLU A 68 -10.40 -0.53 3.91
N ARG A 69 -9.20 -1.10 3.89
CA ARG A 69 -7.95 -0.35 4.06
C ARG A 69 -7.78 0.71 2.98
N PHE A 70 -8.16 0.40 1.74
CA PHE A 70 -8.09 1.33 0.63
C PHE A 70 -9.03 2.50 0.84
N GLU A 71 -10.32 2.24 1.05
CA GLU A 71 -11.34 3.27 1.35
C GLU A 71 -10.95 4.14 2.55
N LYS A 72 -10.42 3.52 3.61
CA LYS A 72 -9.92 4.21 4.79
C LYS A 72 -8.72 5.11 4.48
N ALA A 73 -7.78 4.64 3.66
CA ALA A 73 -6.66 5.46 3.21
C ALA A 73 -7.13 6.68 2.43
N LEU A 74 -8.17 6.51 1.60
CA LEU A 74 -8.75 7.62 0.84
C LEU A 74 -9.31 8.70 1.76
N LYS A 75 -10.02 8.27 2.81
CA LYS A 75 -10.65 9.16 3.78
C LYS A 75 -9.67 9.85 4.72
N ILE A 76 -8.61 9.15 5.15
CA ILE A 76 -7.68 9.66 6.17
C ILE A 76 -6.65 10.62 5.56
N GLY A 77 -6.15 10.35 4.36
CA GLY A 77 -5.17 11.22 3.67
C GLY A 77 -3.81 11.37 4.36
N ARG A 78 -3.52 10.56 5.39
CA ARG A 78 -2.24 10.54 6.14
C ARG A 78 -1.88 9.12 6.58
N PRO A 79 -0.60 8.81 6.85
CA PRO A 79 -0.17 7.47 7.24
C PRO A 79 -0.87 6.94 8.50
N PHE A 80 -1.17 5.64 8.54
CA PHE A 80 -1.82 4.99 9.68
C PHE A 80 -1.45 3.51 9.77
N LEU A 81 -1.69 2.93 10.95
CA LEU A 81 -1.59 1.50 11.18
C LEU A 81 -2.94 0.81 10.95
N HIS A 82 -2.91 -0.31 10.25
CA HIS A 82 -4.04 -1.20 10.03
C HIS A 82 -3.70 -2.60 10.49
N ARG A 83 -4.58 -3.24 11.25
CA ARG A 83 -4.41 -4.66 11.57
C ARG A 83 -5.34 -5.46 10.68
N CYS A 84 -4.79 -6.33 9.83
CA CYS A 84 -5.63 -7.15 8.98
C CYS A 84 -6.40 -8.20 9.79
N PHE A 85 -7.41 -8.82 9.19
CA PHE A 85 -8.18 -9.87 9.87
C PHE A 85 -7.33 -11.04 10.40
N ALA A 86 -6.17 -11.31 9.78
CA ALA A 86 -5.20 -12.32 10.22
C ALA A 86 -4.23 -11.81 11.31
N GLN A 87 -4.58 -10.69 11.96
CA GLN A 87 -3.83 -10.01 13.03
C GLN A 87 -2.45 -9.45 12.63
N LYS A 88 -2.11 -9.40 11.34
CA LYS A 88 -0.87 -8.76 10.88
C LYS A 88 -0.96 -7.26 10.88
N LEU A 89 0.14 -6.61 11.24
CA LEU A 89 0.23 -5.15 11.25
C LEU A 89 0.64 -4.67 9.86
N ASN A 90 -0.10 -3.72 9.32
CA ASN A 90 0.15 -3.08 8.04
C ASN A 90 0.33 -1.58 8.31
N TYR A 91 1.53 -1.06 8.03
CA TYR A 91 1.77 0.37 7.96
C TYR A 91 1.31 0.87 6.60
N VAL A 92 0.28 1.70 6.62
CA VAL A 92 -0.38 2.22 5.43
C VAL A 92 0.07 3.64 5.21
N ILE A 93 0.67 3.89 4.05
CA ILE A 93 1.07 5.23 3.63
C ILE A 93 0.19 5.63 2.44
N PRO A 94 -0.84 6.46 2.66
CA PRO A 94 -1.52 7.15 1.57
C PRO A 94 -0.54 8.19 1.01
N LEU A 95 0.00 7.94 -0.18
CA LEU A 95 0.70 9.00 -0.91
C LEU A 95 -0.37 9.75 -1.69
N VAL A 96 -0.73 10.94 -1.19
CA VAL A 96 -1.74 11.80 -1.80
C VAL A 96 -1.07 12.65 -2.86
N ILE A 97 -1.60 12.57 -4.07
CA ILE A 97 -1.19 13.37 -5.20
C ILE A 97 -2.46 13.88 -5.84
N GLU A 98 -2.73 15.19 -5.81
CA GLU A 98 -3.87 15.84 -6.50
C GLU A 98 -5.01 14.85 -6.89
N GLU A 99 -5.68 14.29 -5.87
CA GLU A 99 -6.85 13.39 -5.99
C GLU A 99 -6.62 11.90 -6.37
N LYS A 100 -5.38 11.40 -6.39
CA LYS A 100 -5.03 10.00 -6.73
C LYS A 100 -4.20 9.29 -5.66
N PHE A 101 -4.51 8.01 -5.46
CA PHE A 101 -4.13 7.24 -4.28
C PHE A 101 -3.03 6.23 -4.57
N PHE A 102 -1.99 6.25 -3.75
CA PHE A 102 -1.09 5.13 -3.60
C PHE A 102 -1.14 4.61 -2.16
N ILE A 103 -1.17 3.30 -2.00
CA ILE A 103 -1.10 2.66 -0.68
C ILE A 103 0.22 1.92 -0.60
N GLY A 104 1.20 2.49 0.09
CA GLY A 104 2.32 1.69 0.58
C GLY A 104 1.81 0.84 1.73
N VAL A 105 1.75 -0.48 1.58
CA VAL A 105 1.59 -1.39 2.72
C VAL A 105 2.97 -1.89 3.09
N GLY A 106 3.45 -1.56 4.28
CA GLY A 106 4.56 -2.25 4.95
C GLY A 106 3.99 -3.20 6.00
N GLY A 107 4.03 -4.52 5.78
CA GLY A 107 3.39 -5.46 6.71
C GLY A 107 4.21 -6.70 7.03
N GLY A 108 4.36 -6.98 8.34
CA GLY A 108 4.95 -8.19 8.94
C GLY A 108 3.87 -9.06 9.56
#